data_AF-A0A939ZFK6-F1
#
_entry.id   AF-A0A939ZFK6-F1
#
_cell.length_a   1.000
_cell.length_b   1.000
_cell.length_c   1.000
_cell.angle_alpha   90.00
_cell.angle_beta   90.00
_cell.angle_gamma   90.00
#
_symmetry.space_group_name_H-M   'P 1'
#
loop_
_entity.id
_entity.type
_entity.pdbx_description
1 polymer ?
#
loop_
_entity_poly.entity_id
_entity_poly.type
_entity_poly.pdbx_seq_one_letter_code
_entity_poly.pdbx_strand_id
1 'polypeptide(L)'
;MTLNCLINCLLDEDSSDRIIEAHLLGIIDKDESEHPEKILKRKDTARILHLYMKKVLGVTDEDDITPASVMKDLYDCRVCVNHIAQVYLKGIMKAHAYPNGLLLFDSGLEISDEEAKEAVNNLPKR
;
A
#
# COMPACT_ATOMS: atom_id res chain seq x y z
N MET A 1 -5.41 -9.72 5.56
CA MET A 1 -5.94 -9.27 4.25
C MET A 1 -5.29 -10.00 3.08
N THR A 2 -6.08 -10.51 2.13
CA THR A 2 -5.56 -11.07 0.86
C THR A 2 -5.53 -10.01 -0.24
N LEU A 3 -4.77 -10.26 -1.31
CA LEU A 3 -4.73 -9.37 -2.47
C LEU A 3 -6.12 -9.14 -3.06
N ASN A 4 -6.90 -10.21 -3.29
CA ASN A 4 -8.24 -10.12 -3.83
C ASN A 4 -9.13 -9.18 -2.99
N CYS A 5 -9.08 -9.31 -1.67
CA CYS A 5 -9.86 -8.46 -0.79
C CYS A 5 -9.43 -6.99 -0.87
N LEU A 6 -8.13 -6.69 -0.93
CA LEU A 6 -7.64 -5.32 -1.09
C LEU A 6 -8.10 -4.71 -2.43
N ILE A 7 -7.92 -5.43 -3.54
CA ILE A 7 -8.35 -4.96 -4.87
C ILE A 7 -9.86 -4.72 -4.91
N ASN A 8 -10.63 -5.60 -4.27
CA ASN A 8 -12.08 -5.43 -4.15
C ASN A 8 -12.50 -4.18 -3.37
N CYS A 9 -11.67 -3.70 -2.46
CA CYS A 9 -11.91 -2.44 -1.75
C CYS A 9 -11.48 -1.20 -2.56
N LEU A 10 -10.58 -1.35 -3.54
CA LEU A 10 -10.05 -0.23 -4.34
C LEU A 10 -10.87 0.04 -5.61
N LEU A 11 -11.47 -1.01 -6.18
CA LEU A 11 -12.21 -0.95 -7.44
C LEU A 11 -13.68 -1.25 -7.15
N ASP A 12 -14.47 -0.19 -6.99
CA ASP A 12 -15.93 -0.26 -6.87
C ASP A 12 -16.54 -0.34 -8.29
N GLU A 13 -16.82 -1.56 -8.77
CA GLU A 13 -17.77 -1.85 -9.85
C GLU A 13 -18.08 -3.36 -9.97
N ASP A 14 -19.24 -3.68 -10.56
CA ASP A 14 -19.95 -4.98 -10.63
C ASP A 14 -19.29 -6.04 -11.56
N SER A 15 -17.96 -6.00 -11.71
CA SER A 15 -17.20 -6.86 -12.63
C SER A 15 -16.53 -8.03 -11.90
N SER A 16 -16.63 -9.23 -12.49
CA SER A 16 -15.94 -10.45 -12.04
C SER A 16 -14.42 -10.40 -12.22
N ASP A 17 -13.88 -9.38 -12.90
CA ASP A 17 -12.53 -9.40 -13.47
C ASP A 17 -11.60 -8.33 -12.85
N ARG A 18 -11.84 -7.92 -11.59
CA ARG A 18 -11.09 -6.84 -10.91
C ARG A 18 -9.58 -7.07 -10.84
N ILE A 19 -9.15 -8.33 -10.74
CA ILE A 19 -7.73 -8.69 -10.76
C ILE A 19 -7.12 -8.40 -12.14
N ILE A 20 -7.85 -8.68 -13.22
CA ILE A 20 -7.42 -8.35 -14.59
C ILE A 20 -7.33 -6.84 -14.74
N GLU A 21 -8.35 -6.10 -14.28
CA GLU A 21 -8.34 -4.65 -14.30
C GLU A 21 -7.16 -4.06 -13.52
N ALA A 22 -6.92 -4.53 -12.29
CA ALA A 22 -5.77 -4.13 -11.48
C ALA A 22 -4.43 -4.39 -12.19
N HIS A 23 -4.31 -5.52 -12.89
CA HIS A 23 -3.12 -5.83 -13.67
C HIS A 23 -2.96 -4.90 -14.89
N LEU A 24 -4.04 -4.62 -15.62
CA LEU A 24 -4.05 -3.71 -16.77
C LEU A 24 -3.74 -2.26 -16.37
N LEU A 25 -4.23 -1.83 -15.20
CA LEU A 25 -3.87 -0.54 -14.58
C LEU A 25 -2.42 -0.53 -14.06
N GLY A 26 -1.77 -1.71 -13.98
CA GLY A 26 -0.41 -1.87 -13.50
C GLY A 26 -0.23 -1.54 -12.03
N ILE A 27 -1.27 -1.72 -11.21
CA ILE A 27 -1.17 -1.59 -9.74
C ILE A 27 -0.68 -2.90 -9.11
N ILE A 28 -0.88 -4.03 -9.81
CA ILE A 28 -0.32 -5.35 -9.49
C ILE A 28 0.47 -5.91 -10.66
N ASP A 29 1.39 -6.83 -10.39
CA ASP A 29 2.15 -7.53 -11.43
C ASP A 29 1.46 -8.84 -11.90
N LYS A 30 2.16 -9.62 -12.72
CA LYS A 30 1.63 -10.88 -13.26
C LYS A 30 1.53 -11.97 -12.18
N ASP A 31 2.55 -12.12 -11.33
CA ASP A 31 2.56 -13.11 -10.23
C ASP A 31 1.37 -12.87 -9.30
N GLU A 32 1.15 -11.60 -8.96
CA GLU A 32 0.03 -11.16 -8.13
C GLU A 32 -1.33 -11.42 -8.80
N SER A 33 -1.42 -11.23 -10.12
CA SER A 33 -2.66 -11.55 -10.85
C SER A 33 -2.97 -13.04 -10.90
N GLU A 34 -1.94 -13.89 -10.88
CA GLU A 34 -2.06 -15.36 -10.88
C GLU A 34 -2.31 -15.93 -9.46
N HIS A 35 -1.98 -15.17 -8.41
CA HIS A 35 -2.09 -15.56 -7.00
C HIS A 35 -2.86 -14.55 -6.12
N PRO A 36 -4.13 -14.22 -6.44
CA PRO A 36 -4.91 -13.22 -5.72
C PRO A 36 -5.29 -13.63 -4.29
N GLU A 37 -5.16 -14.90 -3.92
CA GLU A 37 -5.37 -15.44 -2.57
C GLU A 37 -4.21 -15.13 -1.59
N LYS A 38 -3.07 -14.66 -2.10
CA LYS A 38 -1.87 -14.39 -1.30
C LYS A 38 -2.15 -13.38 -0.19
N ILE A 39 -1.69 -13.72 1.02
CA ILE A 39 -1.73 -12.79 2.16
C ILE A 39 -0.73 -11.67 1.91
N LEU A 40 -1.20 -10.43 2.03
CA LEU A 40 -0.39 -9.25 1.80
C LEU A 40 0.45 -8.91 3.02
N LYS A 41 1.70 -8.54 2.77
CA LYS A 41 2.51 -7.82 3.76
C LYS A 41 2.19 -6.33 3.67
N ARG A 42 2.54 -5.60 4.73
CA ARG A 42 2.38 -4.14 4.80
C ARG A 42 3.08 -3.43 3.65
N LYS A 43 4.29 -3.88 3.25
CA LYS A 43 5.01 -3.30 2.10
C LYS A 43 4.31 -3.54 0.77
N ASP A 44 3.67 -4.69 0.59
CA ASP A 44 2.97 -5.03 -0.65
C ASP A 44 1.73 -4.15 -0.77
N THR A 45 1.01 -3.98 0.35
CA THR A 45 -0.13 -3.05 0.44
C THR A 45 0.30 -1.60 0.19
N ALA A 46 1.41 -1.13 0.80
CA ALA A 46 1.94 0.20 0.54
C ALA A 46 2.26 0.44 -0.94
N ARG A 47 2.86 -0.57 -1.61
CA ARG A 47 3.16 -0.52 -3.04
C ARG A 47 1.88 -0.39 -3.87
N ILE A 48 0.88 -1.25 -3.61
CA ILE A 48 -0.38 -1.26 -4.34
C ILE A 48 -1.13 0.07 -4.16
N LEU A 49 -1.27 0.55 -2.91
CA LEU A 49 -1.93 1.82 -2.61
C LEU A 49 -1.21 3.01 -3.26
N HIS A 50 0.12 3.04 -3.22
CA HIS A 50 0.88 4.08 -3.91
C HIS A 50 0.68 4.04 -5.43
N LEU A 51 0.73 2.86 -6.05
CA LEU A 51 0.49 2.74 -7.49
C LEU A 51 -0.95 3.10 -7.86
N TYR A 52 -1.93 2.74 -7.03
CA TYR A 52 -3.32 3.15 -7.21
C TYR A 52 -3.48 4.66 -7.17
N MET A 53 -2.92 5.32 -6.15
CA MET A 53 -2.88 6.79 -6.07
C MET A 53 -2.33 7.42 -7.36
N LYS A 54 -1.19 6.92 -7.83
CA LYS A 54 -0.49 7.50 -8.98
C LYS A 54 -1.21 7.25 -10.30
N LYS A 55 -1.63 6.01 -10.54
CA LYS A 55 -2.13 5.55 -11.85
C LYS A 55 -3.64 5.69 -12.00
N VAL A 56 -4.38 5.62 -10.90
CA VAL A 56 -5.85 5.57 -10.91
C VAL A 56 -6.47 6.86 -10.37
N LEU A 57 -5.84 7.48 -9.37
CA LEU A 57 -6.30 8.76 -8.80
C LEU A 57 -5.53 9.98 -9.33
N GLY A 58 -4.43 9.79 -10.06
CA GLY A 58 -3.61 10.88 -10.59
C GLY A 58 -2.88 11.71 -9.52
N VAL A 59 -2.72 11.16 -8.31
CA VAL A 59 -2.04 11.82 -7.19
C VAL A 59 -0.54 11.80 -7.42
N THR A 60 0.11 12.95 -7.31
CA THR A 60 1.55 13.08 -7.45
C THR A 60 2.28 12.65 -6.18
N ASP A 61 3.45 12.03 -6.38
CA ASP A 61 4.42 11.75 -5.33
C ASP A 61 4.82 13.05 -4.61
N GLU A 62 5.06 12.99 -3.31
CA GLU A 62 5.82 14.01 -2.58
C GLU A 62 7.28 14.02 -3.07
N ASP A 63 7.81 15.19 -3.38
CA ASP A 63 9.19 15.35 -3.86
C ASP A 63 10.23 15.09 -2.74
N ASP A 64 9.92 15.54 -1.50
CA ASP A 64 10.77 15.34 -0.34
C ASP A 64 10.20 14.25 0.58
N ILE A 65 10.85 13.09 0.56
CA ILE A 65 10.52 11.97 1.43
C ILE A 65 11.31 11.92 2.74
N THR A 66 12.23 12.89 2.97
CA THR A 66 13.08 12.95 4.17
C THR A 66 12.28 12.89 5.49
N PRO A 67 11.08 13.49 5.62
CA PRO A 67 10.32 13.38 6.86
C PRO A 67 9.92 11.92 7.22
N ALA A 68 9.86 11.02 6.24
CA ALA A 68 9.59 9.60 6.48
C ALA A 68 10.78 8.86 7.12
N SER A 69 11.99 9.42 7.09
CA SER A 69 13.20 8.83 7.68
C SER A 69 13.16 8.71 9.21
N VAL A 70 12.08 9.18 9.85
CA VAL A 70 11.78 8.88 11.25
C VAL A 70 11.57 7.37 11.49
N MET A 71 11.06 6.64 10.49
CA MET A 71 10.93 5.18 10.52
C MET A 71 12.31 4.52 10.37
N LYS A 72 12.70 3.69 11.34
CA LYS A 72 14.05 3.11 11.35
C LYS A 72 14.28 2.05 10.26
N ASP A 73 13.23 1.36 9.86
CA ASP A 73 13.25 0.28 8.86
C ASP A 73 12.93 0.76 7.43
N LEU A 74 12.76 2.08 7.20
CA LEU A 74 12.37 2.61 5.89
C LEU A 74 13.30 2.14 4.77
N TYR A 75 14.60 2.05 5.05
CA TYR A 75 15.64 1.73 4.06
C TYR A 75 16.04 0.25 4.02
N ASP A 76 15.39 -0.62 4.80
CA ASP A 76 15.68 -2.07 4.79
C ASP A 76 15.38 -2.71 3.43
N CYS A 77 14.39 -2.16 2.72
CA CYS A 77 14.05 -2.53 1.35
C CYS A 77 14.15 -1.32 0.42
N ARG A 78 15.26 -1.19 -0.31
CA ARG A 78 15.52 -0.04 -1.22
C ARG A 78 14.41 0.19 -2.25
N VAL A 79 13.83 -0.87 -2.80
CA VAL A 79 12.74 -0.77 -3.79
C VAL A 79 11.40 -0.38 -3.15
N CYS A 80 11.25 -0.58 -1.84
CA CYS A 80 10.04 -0.27 -1.10
C CYS A 80 10.01 1.18 -0.57
N VAL A 81 11.19 1.81 -0.42
CA VAL A 81 11.38 3.13 0.23
C VAL A 81 10.36 4.16 -0.25
N ASN A 82 10.27 4.38 -1.56
CA ASN A 82 9.38 5.41 -2.10
C ASN A 82 7.91 5.07 -1.80
N HIS A 83 7.49 3.82 -2.04
CA HIS A 83 6.10 3.41 -1.78
C HIS A 83 5.71 3.60 -0.31
N ILE A 84 6.56 3.17 0.62
CA ILE A 84 6.31 3.31 2.06
C ILE A 84 6.26 4.78 2.47
N ALA A 85 7.22 5.59 2.00
CA ALA A 85 7.25 7.01 2.31
C ALA A 85 6.00 7.74 1.80
N GLN A 86 5.56 7.48 0.57
CA GLN A 86 4.39 8.13 -0.01
C GLN A 86 3.11 7.84 0.76
N VAL A 87 2.86 6.58 1.14
CA VAL A 87 1.67 6.24 1.94
C VAL A 87 1.76 6.75 3.37
N TYR A 88 2.97 6.85 3.94
CA TYR A 88 3.18 7.38 5.29
C TYR A 88 2.97 8.89 5.36
N LEU A 89 3.63 9.65 4.49
CA LEU A 89 3.58 11.11 4.48
C LEU A 89 2.18 11.64 4.16
N LYS A 90 1.42 10.92 3.33
CA LYS A 90 0.04 11.25 3.01
C LYS A 90 -0.96 10.75 4.07
N GLY A 91 -0.50 10.13 5.15
CA GLY A 91 -1.34 9.67 6.27
C GLY A 91 -2.22 8.45 5.93
N ILE A 92 -1.89 7.73 4.87
CA ILE A 92 -2.66 6.57 4.39
C ILE A 92 -2.35 5.35 5.24
N MET A 93 -1.07 5.06 5.46
CA MET A 93 -0.61 3.99 6.35
C MET A 93 0.28 4.57 7.44
N LYS A 94 0.08 4.13 8.69
CA LYS A 94 0.85 4.61 9.85
C LYS A 94 2.00 3.66 10.18
N ALA A 95 3.09 4.21 10.72
CA ALA A 95 4.12 3.42 11.37
C ALA A 95 3.62 2.92 12.74
N HIS A 96 4.14 1.78 13.19
CA HIS A 96 3.96 1.30 14.55
C HIS A 96 4.93 1.96 15.51
N ALA A 97 4.40 2.43 16.64
CA ALA A 97 5.18 2.98 17.74
C ALA A 97 5.42 1.91 18.80
N TYR A 98 6.69 1.71 19.16
CA TYR A 98 7.10 0.76 20.20
C TYR A 98 7.46 1.49 21.51
N PRO A 99 7.41 0.82 22.67
CA PRO A 99 7.62 1.45 23.99
C PRO A 99 8.95 2.19 24.18
N ASN A 100 9.98 1.86 23.41
CA ASN A 100 11.29 2.52 23.41
C ASN A 100 11.36 3.77 22.51
N GLY A 101 10.23 4.24 21.97
CA GLY A 101 10.18 5.36 21.03
C GLY A 101 10.62 4.99 19.61
N LEU A 102 10.80 3.69 19.32
CA LEU A 102 11.10 3.22 17.98
C LEU A 102 9.83 3.30 17.12
N LEU A 103 9.97 3.89 15.93
CA LEU A 103 8.96 3.87 14.89
C LEU A 103 9.41 2.94 13.77
N LEU A 104 8.59 1.95 13.47
CA LEU A 104 8.82 1.00 12.37
C LEU A 104 7.61 0.99 11.45
N PHE A 105 7.84 0.85 10.16
CA PHE A 105 6.77 0.54 9.23
C PHE A 105 6.39 -0.94 9.30
N ASP A 106 7.28 -1.81 9.79
CA ASP A 106 7.09 -3.26 9.86
C ASP A 106 6.77 -3.86 8.50
N SER A 107 7.57 -3.49 7.51
CA SER A 107 7.39 -3.84 6.09
C SER A 107 7.14 -5.33 5.82
N GLY A 108 7.70 -6.21 6.67
CA GLY A 108 7.60 -7.66 6.55
C GLY A 108 6.37 -8.30 7.20
N LEU A 109 5.63 -7.59 8.06
CA LEU A 109 4.46 -8.12 8.73
C LEU A 109 3.26 -8.21 7.78
N GLU A 110 2.42 -9.23 8.01
CA GLU A 110 1.12 -9.33 7.36
C GLU A 110 0.22 -8.17 7.79
N ILE A 111 -0.51 -7.60 6.84
CA ILE A 111 -1.45 -6.53 7.16
C ILE A 111 -2.79 -7.11 7.64
N SER A 112 -3.33 -6.53 8.71
CA SER A 112 -4.67 -6.90 9.20
C SER A 112 -5.76 -6.37 8.25
N ASP A 113 -6.95 -6.94 8.35
CA ASP A 113 -8.07 -6.50 7.53
C ASP A 113 -8.53 -5.09 7.92
N GLU A 114 -8.49 -4.79 9.22
CA GLU A 114 -8.85 -3.49 9.78
C GLU A 114 -7.91 -2.41 9.28
N GLU A 115 -6.60 -2.66 9.32
CA GLU A 115 -5.60 -1.70 8.88
C GLU A 115 -5.69 -1.45 7.37
N ALA A 116 -5.82 -2.52 6.57
CA ALA A 116 -5.95 -2.38 5.12
C ALA A 116 -7.19 -1.56 4.75
N LYS A 117 -8.32 -1.77 5.43
CA LYS A 117 -9.55 -0.98 5.23
C LYS A 117 -9.39 0.46 5.69
N GLU A 118 -8.73 0.70 6.83
CA GLU A 118 -8.39 2.07 7.28
C GLU A 118 -7.55 2.78 6.22
N ALA A 119 -6.54 2.11 5.67
CA ALA A 119 -5.69 2.67 4.63
C ALA A 119 -6.47 3.02 3.35
N VAL A 120 -7.38 2.15 2.91
CA VAL A 120 -8.28 2.46 1.77
C VAL A 120 -9.17 3.67 2.09
N ASN A 121 -9.72 3.76 3.30
CA ASN A 121 -10.54 4.90 3.70
C ASN A 121 -9.78 6.23 3.77
N ASN A 122 -8.46 6.17 4.01
CA ASN A 122 -7.59 7.34 4.04
C ASN A 122 -7.13 7.80 2.65
N LEU A 123 -7.45 7.05 1.58
CA LEU A 123 -7.13 7.48 0.22
C LEU A 123 -7.85 8.79 -0.13
N PRO A 124 -7.22 9.66 -0.93
CA PRO A 124 -7.89 10.84 -1.44
C PRO A 124 -9.09 10.44 -2.31
N LYS A 125 -10.22 11.11 -2.10
CA LYS A 125 -11.44 10.87 -2.89
C LYS A 125 -11.32 11.55 -4.25
N ARG A 126 -11.89 10.91 -5.28
CA ARG A 126 -12.06 11.49 -6.61
C ARG A 126 -13.01 12.70 -6.59
#